data_AF-A0AAE3R0N3-F1
#
_entry.id   AF-A0AAE3R0N3-F1
#
_cell.length_a   1.000
_cell.length_b   1.000
_cell.length_c   1.000
_cell.angle_alpha   90.00
_cell.angle_beta   90.00
_cell.angle_gamma   90.00
#
_symmetry.space_group_name_H-M   'P 1'
#
loop_
_entity.id
_entity.type
_entity.pdbx_description
1 polymer ?
#
loop_
_entity_poly.entity_id
_entity_poly.type
_entity_poly.pdbx_seq_one_letter_code
_entity_poly.pdbx_strand_id
1 'polypeptide(L)'
;MESASSHEINTDMLSAMIKEKRGERSLRQIATEIGDVSIATLSRVEQGKIPDLDTFVKLCRWLEVSGDVFINNSKNSKQENEEQSVAEKVAIQLRADRTLSKKTVDALIQMINLAYAANQNNELIHE
;
A
#
# COMPACT_ATOMS: atom_id res chain seq x y z
N MET A 1 -16.53 -19.01 -16.91
CA MET A 1 -16.24 -19.60 -15.58
C MET A 1 -15.69 -18.46 -14.75
N GLU A 2 -16.45 -18.02 -13.74
CA GLU A 2 -16.18 -16.81 -12.94
C GLU A 2 -14.79 -16.81 -12.33
N SER A 3 -14.01 -15.78 -12.68
CA SER A 3 -12.75 -15.47 -12.01
C SER A 3 -13.08 -14.91 -10.64
N ALA A 4 -12.92 -15.73 -9.60
CA ALA A 4 -12.97 -15.27 -8.21
C ALA A 4 -11.93 -14.15 -8.03
N SER A 5 -12.37 -13.00 -7.54
CA SER A 5 -11.51 -11.86 -7.22
C SER A 5 -10.53 -12.26 -6.11
N SER A 6 -9.30 -12.60 -6.49
CA SER A 6 -8.18 -12.83 -5.57
C SER A 6 -7.85 -11.52 -4.86
N HIS A 7 -8.37 -11.35 -3.65
CA HIS A 7 -7.98 -10.28 -2.77
C HIS A 7 -6.63 -10.66 -2.15
N GLU A 8 -5.54 -10.21 -2.77
CA GLU A 8 -4.18 -10.48 -2.28
C GLU A 8 -3.84 -9.59 -1.07
N ILE A 9 -3.31 -10.20 -0.02
CA ILE A 9 -2.86 -9.51 1.20
C ILE A 9 -1.51 -8.85 0.90
N ASN A 10 -1.41 -7.55 1.17
CA ASN A 10 -0.18 -6.79 1.17
C ASN A 10 0.69 -7.19 2.37
N THR A 11 1.47 -8.25 2.18
CA THR A 11 2.36 -8.82 3.19
C THR A 11 3.53 -7.91 3.55
N ASP A 12 3.96 -7.06 2.61
CA ASP A 12 5.07 -6.14 2.84
C ASP A 12 4.66 -5.06 3.84
N MET A 13 3.49 -4.44 3.63
CA MET A 13 2.91 -3.48 4.57
C MET A 13 2.65 -4.12 5.94
N LEU A 14 2.08 -5.33 5.98
CA LEU A 14 1.87 -6.06 7.22
C LEU A 14 3.20 -6.30 7.96
N SER A 15 4.25 -6.72 7.25
CA SER A 15 5.57 -6.96 7.83
C SER A 15 6.20 -5.67 8.38
N ALA A 16 6.03 -4.54 7.69
CA ALA A 16 6.55 -3.25 8.08
C ALA A 16 5.87 -2.75 9.36
N MET A 17 4.53 -2.80 9.42
CA MET A 17 3.76 -2.38 10.59
C MET A 17 4.07 -3.25 11.82
N ILE A 18 4.30 -4.55 11.63
CA ILE A 18 4.71 -5.45 12.73
C ILE A 18 6.08 -5.03 13.27
N LYS A 19 7.06 -4.79 12.39
CA LYS A 19 8.41 -4.34 12.79
C LYS A 19 8.36 -3.00 13.51
N GLU A 20 7.55 -2.07 13.00
CA GLU A 20 7.36 -0.75 13.60
C GLU A 20 6.73 -0.84 15.00
N LYS A 21 5.59 -1.53 15.14
CA LYS A 21 4.94 -1.69 16.45
C LYS A 21 5.85 -2.46 17.41
N ARG A 22 6.59 -3.47 16.94
CA ARG A 22 7.53 -4.26 17.76
C ARG A 22 8.71 -3.41 18.25
N GLY A 23 9.29 -2.57 17.39
CA GLY A 23 10.52 -1.84 17.67
C GLY A 23 11.66 -2.79 18.08
N GLU A 24 12.34 -2.47 19.17
CA GLU A 24 13.46 -3.26 19.69
C GLU A 24 13.03 -4.52 20.46
N ARG A 25 11.72 -4.75 20.67
CA ARG A 25 11.23 -5.94 21.38
C ARG A 25 11.53 -7.21 20.59
N SER A 26 11.85 -8.30 21.29
CA SER A 26 12.14 -9.57 20.64
C SER A 26 10.87 -10.26 20.11
N LEU A 27 11.01 -11.07 19.05
CA LEU A 27 9.91 -11.89 18.52
C LEU A 27 9.28 -12.82 19.59
N ARG A 28 10.05 -13.23 20.60
CA ARG A 28 9.55 -14.03 21.73
C ARG A 28 8.54 -13.26 22.58
N GLN A 29 8.85 -12.00 22.86
CA GLN A 29 7.96 -11.12 23.63
C GLN A 29 6.68 -10.87 22.86
N ILE A 30 6.78 -10.55 21.56
CA ILE A 30 5.60 -10.30 20.72
C ILE A 30 4.75 -11.55 20.52
N ALA A 31 5.35 -12.72 20.31
CA ALA A 31 4.63 -13.98 20.23
C ALA A 31 3.82 -14.27 21.50
N THR A 32 4.35 -13.90 22.66
CA THR A 32 3.66 -14.04 23.96
C THR A 32 2.52 -13.03 24.08
N GLU A 33 2.73 -11.80 23.60
CA GLU A 33 1.76 -10.71 23.64
C GLU A 33 0.54 -10.94 22.73
N ILE A 34 0.77 -11.45 21.52
CA ILE A 34 -0.30 -11.79 20.57
C ILE A 34 -1.10 -13.00 21.07
N GLY A 35 -0.42 -13.94 21.73
CA GLY A 35 -1.01 -15.20 22.17
C GLY A 35 -1.26 -16.15 21.00
N ASP A 36 -0.79 -17.39 21.13
CA ASP A 36 -1.11 -18.46 20.17
C ASP A 36 -0.60 -18.20 18.73
N VAL A 37 0.54 -17.49 18.62
CA VAL A 37 1.35 -17.39 17.40
C VAL A 37 2.78 -17.81 17.72
N SER A 38 3.32 -18.76 16.96
CA SER A 38 4.69 -19.23 17.17
C SER A 38 5.73 -18.20 16.71
N ILE A 39 6.91 -18.18 17.35
CA ILE A 39 8.04 -17.33 16.94
C ILE A 39 8.41 -17.57 15.47
N ALA A 40 8.34 -18.83 15.01
CA ALA A 40 8.63 -19.19 13.62
C ALA A 40 7.58 -18.63 12.65
N THR A 41 6.30 -18.63 13.02
CA THR A 41 5.25 -17.99 12.24
C THR A 41 5.48 -16.48 12.16
N LEU A 42 5.73 -15.82 13.31
CA LEU A 42 5.97 -14.37 13.33
C LEU A 42 7.21 -13.98 12.50
N SER A 43 8.29 -14.76 12.58
CA SER A 43 9.48 -14.53 11.76
C SER A 43 9.20 -14.66 10.26
N ARG A 44 8.35 -15.61 9.84
CA ARG A 44 7.96 -15.75 8.42
C ARG A 44 7.12 -14.57 7.96
N VAL A 45 6.20 -14.08 8.80
CA VAL A 45 5.38 -12.90 8.49
C VAL A 45 6.24 -11.64 8.38
N GLU A 46 7.23 -11.46 9.26
CA GLU A 46 8.19 -10.34 9.15
C GLU A 46 9.08 -10.41 7.90
N GLN A 47 9.20 -11.59 7.29
CA GLN A 47 9.88 -11.82 6.00
C GLN A 47 8.93 -11.67 4.80
N GLY A 48 7.69 -11.21 5.00
CA GLY A 48 6.71 -11.01 3.93
C GLY A 48 6.01 -12.28 3.48
N LYS A 49 6.03 -13.37 4.26
CA LYS A 49 5.23 -14.56 3.95
C LYS A 49 3.78 -14.36 4.37
N ILE A 50 2.86 -14.85 3.54
CA ILE A 50 1.42 -14.80 3.79
C ILE A 50 1.09 -15.62 5.05
N PRO A 51 0.52 -15.02 6.11
CA PRO A 51 0.01 -15.76 7.24
C PRO A 51 -1.28 -16.52 6.88
N ASP A 52 -1.59 -17.56 7.64
CA ASP A 52 -2.94 -18.13 7.63
C ASP A 52 -3.96 -17.13 8.21
N LEU A 53 -5.25 -17.39 7.99
CA LEU A 53 -6.33 -16.48 8.40
C LEU A 53 -6.37 -16.23 9.90
N ASP A 54 -6.11 -17.24 10.72
CA ASP A 54 -6.15 -17.11 12.18
C ASP A 54 -4.98 -16.24 12.68
N THR A 55 -3.77 -16.50 12.18
CA THR A 55 -2.60 -15.65 12.43
C THR A 55 -2.84 -14.21 11.95
N PHE A 56 -3.43 -14.01 10.77
CA PHE A 56 -3.72 -12.69 10.23
C PHE A 56 -4.67 -11.89 11.12
N VAL A 57 -5.78 -12.49 11.56
CA VAL A 57 -6.76 -11.84 12.44
C VAL A 57 -6.13 -11.47 13.79
N LYS A 58 -5.31 -12.36 14.36
CA LYS A 58 -4.57 -12.09 15.60
C LYS A 58 -3.61 -10.91 15.44
N LEU A 59 -2.88 -10.85 14.33
CA LEU A 59 -1.99 -9.73 14.03
C LEU A 59 -2.74 -8.41 13.83
N CYS A 60 -3.87 -8.41 13.12
CA CYS A 60 -4.71 -7.22 12.96
C CYS A 60 -5.19 -6.68 14.31
N ARG A 61 -5.66 -7.58 15.19
CA ARG A 61 -6.08 -7.23 16.56
C ARG A 61 -4.93 -6.69 17.38
N TRP A 62 -3.75 -7.31 17.29
CA TRP A 62 -2.57 -6.84 17.99
C TRP A 62 -2.07 -5.51 17.45
N LEU A 63 -2.18 -5.24 16.15
CA LEU A 63 -1.83 -3.96 15.53
C LEU A 63 -2.88 -2.87 15.81
N GLU A 64 -4.09 -3.24 16.22
CA GLU A 64 -5.27 -2.36 16.34
C GLU A 64 -5.68 -1.74 14.99
N VAL A 65 -5.52 -2.52 13.92
CA VAL A 65 -5.78 -2.11 12.55
C VAL A 65 -6.73 -3.10 11.90
N SER A 66 -7.64 -2.60 11.06
CA SER A 66 -8.61 -3.45 10.37
C SER A 66 -7.95 -4.18 9.18
N GLY A 67 -8.37 -5.43 8.94
CA GLY A 67 -7.75 -6.29 7.92
C GLY A 67 -7.86 -5.77 6.48
N ASP A 68 -8.87 -4.95 6.20
CA ASP A 68 -9.06 -4.27 4.91
C ASP A 68 -7.89 -3.37 4.52
N VAL A 69 -7.14 -2.84 5.48
CA VAL A 69 -5.93 -2.02 5.22
C VAL A 69 -4.86 -2.84 4.49
N PHE A 70 -4.79 -4.14 4.77
CA PHE A 70 -3.84 -5.03 4.12
C PHE A 70 -4.40 -5.69 2.87
N ILE A 71 -5.70 -5.59 2.61
CA ILE A 71 -6.32 -6.17 1.43
C ILE A 71 -6.26 -5.11 0.33
N ASN A 72 -5.30 -5.26 -0.58
CA ASN A 72 -5.17 -4.34 -1.69
C ASN A 72 -6.33 -4.58 -2.68
N ASN A 73 -7.41 -3.82 -2.50
CA ASN A 73 -8.31 -3.54 -3.60
C ASN A 73 -7.46 -2.74 -4.59
N SER A 74 -7.21 -3.28 -5.79
CA SER A 74 -6.12 -2.93 -6.72
C SER A 74 -6.13 -1.50 -7.28
N LYS A 75 -6.59 -0.48 -6.53
CA LYS A 75 -6.83 0.87 -7.03
C LYS A 75 -6.53 2.03 -6.08
N ASN A 76 -6.17 1.88 -4.79
CA ASN A 76 -6.11 3.07 -3.91
C ASN A 76 -4.98 3.20 -2.87
N SER A 77 -3.96 2.34 -2.82
CA SER A 77 -2.82 2.50 -1.91
C SER A 77 -1.54 2.81 -2.68
N LYS A 78 -1.47 4.02 -3.22
CA LYS A 78 -0.28 4.63 -3.83
C LYS A 78 0.34 5.64 -2.85
N GLN A 79 0.75 5.16 -1.68
CA GLN A 79 1.51 5.89 -0.66
C GLN A 79 2.24 4.78 0.11
N GLU A 80 3.57 4.60 0.13
CA GLU A 80 4.71 5.51 0.05
C GLU A 80 5.93 4.74 -0.50
N ASN A 81 6.86 5.44 -1.16
CA ASN A 81 8.17 4.96 -1.67
C ASN A 81 8.24 4.21 -3.02
N GLU A 82 7.34 4.50 -3.95
CA GLU A 82 7.75 4.55 -5.36
C GLU A 82 8.02 6.01 -5.70
N GLU A 83 9.08 6.30 -6.45
CA GLU A 83 9.40 7.65 -6.93
C GLU A 83 8.14 8.27 -7.55
N GLN A 84 7.49 9.17 -6.80
CA GLN A 84 6.27 9.82 -7.27
C GLN A 84 6.55 10.40 -8.66
N SER A 85 5.73 9.98 -9.64
CA SER A 85 5.85 10.51 -11.00
C SER A 85 5.81 12.04 -10.95
N VAL A 86 6.53 12.69 -11.86
CA VAL A 86 6.54 14.16 -11.93
C VAL A 86 5.11 14.71 -12.04
N ALA A 87 4.23 14.02 -12.77
CA ALA A 87 2.81 14.34 -12.88
C ALA A 87 2.10 14.38 -11.51
N GLU A 88 2.39 13.41 -10.66
CA GLU A 88 1.77 13.27 -9.33
C GLU A 88 2.28 14.34 -8.36
N LYS A 89 3.57 14.68 -8.41
CA LYS A 89 4.15 15.81 -7.67
C LYS A 89 3.50 17.14 -8.08
N VAL A 90 3.32 17.38 -9.38
CA VAL A 90 2.65 18.59 -9.88
C VAL A 90 1.18 18.63 -9.44
N ALA A 91 0.47 17.50 -9.48
CA ALA A 91 -0.91 17.43 -9.03
C ALA A 91 -1.07 17.75 -7.54
N ILE A 92 -0.10 17.37 -6.69
CA ILE A 92 -0.09 17.73 -5.27
C ILE A 92 0.05 19.25 -5.10
N GLN A 93 1.00 19.87 -5.81
CA GLN A 93 1.22 21.32 -5.74
C GLN A 93 -0.01 22.11 -6.22
N LEU A 94 -0.63 21.69 -7.32
CA LEU A 94 -1.85 22.33 -7.84
C LEU A 94 -3.03 22.23 -6.85
N ARG A 95 -3.16 21.12 -6.12
CA ARG A 95 -4.20 20.96 -5.09
C ARG A 95 -3.92 21.79 -3.84
N ALA A 96 -2.65 22.08 -3.53
CA ALA A 96 -2.27 22.92 -2.41
C ALA A 96 -2.46 24.42 -2.70
N ASP A 97 -2.54 24.81 -3.98
CA ASP A 97 -2.76 26.18 -4.41
C ASP A 97 -4.22 26.64 -4.15
N ARG A 98 -4.38 27.57 -3.22
CA ARG A 98 -5.69 28.14 -2.84
C ARG A 98 -6.19 29.23 -3.77
N THR A 99 -5.37 29.68 -4.72
CA THR A 99 -5.73 30.73 -5.69
C THR A 99 -6.53 30.17 -6.87
N LEU A 100 -6.47 28.85 -7.08
CA LEU A 100 -7.15 28.16 -8.16
C LEU A 100 -8.48 27.56 -7.67
N SER A 101 -9.51 27.63 -8.54
CA SER A 101 -10.76 26.92 -8.28
C SER A 101 -10.54 25.40 -8.41
N LYS A 102 -11.30 24.61 -7.64
CA LYS A 102 -11.26 23.13 -7.73
C LYS A 102 -11.44 22.64 -9.17
N LYS A 103 -12.37 23.24 -9.91
CA LYS A 103 -12.62 22.91 -11.32
C LYS A 103 -11.40 23.16 -12.21
N THR A 104 -10.67 24.24 -11.96
CA THR A 104 -9.44 24.57 -12.68
C THR A 104 -8.32 23.59 -12.37
N VAL A 105 -8.14 23.25 -11.09
CA VAL A 105 -7.17 22.25 -10.63
C VAL A 105 -7.43 20.89 -11.28
N ASP A 106 -8.69 20.44 -11.29
CA ASP A 106 -9.07 19.15 -11.90
C ASP A 106 -8.79 19.14 -13.41
N ALA A 107 -9.08 20.25 -14.11
CA ALA A 107 -8.80 20.36 -15.54
C ALA A 107 -7.30 20.35 -15.86
N LEU A 108 -6.48 21.02 -15.06
CA LEU A 108 -5.02 21.02 -15.21
C LEU A 108 -4.42 19.63 -15.00
N ILE A 109 -4.88 18.92 -13.96
CA ILE A 109 -4.43 17.55 -13.68
C ILE A 109 -4.80 16.61 -14.83
N GLN A 110 -6.01 16.74 -15.38
CA GLN A 110 -6.43 15.94 -16.55
C GLN A 110 -5.56 16.23 -17.78
N MET A 111 -5.24 17.49 -18.06
CA MET A 111 -4.38 17.87 -19.18
C MET A 111 -2.97 17.29 -19.03
N ILE A 112 -2.39 17.38 -17.82
CA ILE A 112 -1.07 16.81 -17.52
C ILE A 112 -1.08 15.30 -17.77
N ASN A 113 -2.08 14.59 -17.24
CA ASN A 113 -2.19 13.13 -17.43
C ASN A 113 -2.31 12.76 -18.91
N LEU A 114 -3.08 13.52 -19.69
CA LEU A 114 -3.23 13.29 -21.13
C LEU A 114 -1.91 13.49 -21.88
N ALA A 115 -1.14 14.52 -21.53
CA ALA A 115 0.16 14.79 -22.14
C ALA A 115 1.18 13.67 -21.87
N TYR A 116 1.25 13.17 -20.63
CA TYR A 116 2.12 12.03 -20.29
C TYR A 116 1.70 10.74 -20.99
N ALA A 117 0.40 10.45 -21.04
CA ALA A 117 -0.13 9.29 -21.76
C ALA A 117 0.18 9.35 -23.26
N ALA A 118 0.05 10.52 -23.88
CA ALA A 118 0.41 10.72 -25.28
C ALA A 118 1.91 10.50 -25.54
N ASN A 119 2.78 10.95 -24.62
CA ASN A 119 4.23 10.75 -24.75
C ASN A 119 4.61 9.27 -24.69
N GLN A 120 4.03 8.50 -23.77
CA GLN A 120 4.26 7.06 -23.66
C GLN A 120 3.77 6.28 -24.89
N ASN A 121 2.67 6.72 -25.50
CA ASN A 121 2.15 6.12 -26.73
C ASN A 121 3.03 6.44 -27.96
N ASN A 122 3.77 7.54 -27.94
CA ASN A 122 4.63 7.95 -29.05
C ASN A 122 5.99 7.21 -29.07
N GLU A 123 6.43 6.64 -27.95
CA GLU A 123 7.65 5.82 -27.88
C GLU A 123 7.49 4.43 -28.54
N LEU A 124 6.27 4.01 -28.88
CA LEU A 124 5.97 2.70 -29.49
C LEU A 124 5.84 2.73 -31.02
N ILE A 125 6.03 3.88 -31.68
CA ILE A 125 5.85 4.05 -33.13
C ILE A 125 7.20 4.22 -33.88
N HIS A 126 8.32 4.17 -33.16
CA HIS A 126 9.66 4.23 -33.74
C HIS A 126 10.51 3.01 -33.33
N GLU A 127 10.11 1.81 -33.77
CA GLU A 127 10.99 0.66 -34.03
C GLU A 127 10.63 0.02 -35.37
#